data_AF-A0A4R2I7M7-F1
#
_entry.id   AF-A0A4R2I7M7-F1
#
_cell.length_a   1.000
_cell.length_b   1.000
_cell.length_c   1.000
_cell.angle_alpha   90.00
_cell.angle_beta   90.00
_cell.angle_gamma   90.00
#
_symmetry.space_group_name_H-M   'P 1'
#
loop_
_entity.id
_entity.type
_entity.pdbx_description
1 polymer ?
#
loop_
_entity_poly.entity_id
_entity_poly.type
_entity_poly.pdbx_seq_one_letter_code
_entity_poly.pdbx_strand_id
1 'polypeptide(L)'
;MLATANDAKLPDPLPRKINVGCGYDRREGYLNVDLHAVHGPDLVADVVSMPMLPSGAFDEVLAQDVLEHFERAKTVPALQEWARLLAPGGILHVRVPTLTGMFDLLSRPDRREASKPMGSSISSTAGLQR
;
A
#
# COMPACT_ATOMS: atom_id res chain seq x y z
N MET A 1 -18.07 -4.62 9.64
CA MET A 1 -18.77 -5.00 8.40
C MET A 1 -17.69 -5.48 7.44
N LEU A 2 -17.49 -6.80 7.34
CA LEU A 2 -16.43 -7.36 6.50
C LEU A 2 -16.81 -7.13 5.04
N ALA A 3 -15.99 -6.38 4.30
CA ALA A 3 -16.16 -6.26 2.87
C ALA A 3 -15.96 -7.65 2.27
N THR A 4 -17.05 -8.23 1.75
CA THR A 4 -17.02 -9.43 0.92
C THR A 4 -16.10 -9.15 -0.26
N ALA A 5 -15.24 -10.12 -0.60
CA ALA A 5 -14.35 -10.07 -1.75
C ALA A 5 -15.12 -9.51 -2.95
N ASN A 6 -14.77 -8.30 -3.36
CA ASN A 6 -15.36 -7.66 -4.52
C ASN A 6 -15.01 -8.54 -5.73
N ASP A 7 -15.92 -8.70 -6.69
CA ASP A 7 -15.69 -9.35 -7.98
C ASP A 7 -14.71 -8.55 -8.88
N ALA A 8 -13.71 -7.90 -8.27
CA ALA A 8 -12.67 -7.18 -8.95
C ALA A 8 -11.87 -8.18 -9.79
N LYS A 9 -12.00 -8.04 -11.11
CA LYS A 9 -11.25 -8.83 -12.08
C LYS A 9 -9.76 -8.62 -11.81
N LEU A 10 -9.05 -9.70 -11.47
CA LEU A 10 -7.60 -9.65 -11.30
C LEU A 10 -6.91 -9.22 -12.60
N PRO A 11 -5.77 -8.52 -12.52
CA PRO A 11 -4.97 -8.21 -13.70
C PRO A 11 -4.60 -9.49 -14.47
N ASP A 12 -4.63 -9.38 -15.81
CA ASP A 12 -4.22 -10.45 -16.72
C ASP A 12 -3.24 -9.88 -17.76
N PRO A 13 -1.95 -10.26 -17.73
CA PRO A 13 -1.37 -11.26 -16.83
C PRO A 13 -1.24 -10.79 -15.38
N LEU A 14 -1.31 -11.74 -14.44
CA LEU A 14 -1.07 -11.48 -13.01
C LEU A 14 0.41 -11.10 -12.78
N PRO A 15 0.71 -9.98 -12.10
CA PRO A 15 2.08 -9.62 -11.75
C PRO A 15 2.76 -10.69 -10.88
N ARG A 16 4.07 -10.85 -11.03
CA ARG A 16 4.89 -11.75 -10.18
C ARG A 16 5.31 -11.14 -8.85
N LYS A 17 4.93 -9.89 -8.58
CA LYS A 17 5.23 -9.19 -7.32
C LYS A 17 3.94 -8.66 -6.70
N ILE A 18 3.84 -8.65 -5.38
CA ILE A 18 2.66 -8.17 -4.67
C ILE A 18 3.06 -7.17 -3.57
N ASN A 19 2.29 -6.09 -3.46
CA ASN A 19 2.46 -5.03 -2.47
C ASN A 19 1.25 -5.05 -1.53
N VAL A 20 1.41 -5.59 -0.33
CA VAL A 20 0.32 -5.82 0.63
C VAL A 20 0.16 -4.65 1.58
N GLY A 21 -1.08 -4.14 1.71
CA GLY A 21 -1.36 -2.93 2.46
C GLY A 21 -0.71 -1.70 1.82
N CYS A 22 -0.83 -1.59 0.50
CA CYS A 22 -0.08 -0.61 -0.28
C CYS A 22 -0.40 0.85 0.08
N GLY A 23 -1.57 1.14 0.67
CA GLY A 23 -2.00 2.51 0.88
C GLY A 23 -1.88 3.34 -0.40
N TYR A 24 -1.36 4.56 -0.29
CA TYR A 24 -1.07 5.39 -1.46
C TYR A 24 0.27 5.07 -2.15
N ASP A 25 1.10 4.16 -1.62
CA ASP A 25 2.37 3.72 -2.23
C ASP A 25 2.11 2.60 -3.24
N ARG A 26 1.40 2.93 -4.33
CA ARG A 26 1.18 2.01 -5.45
C ARG A 26 2.44 1.91 -6.32
N ARG A 27 2.82 0.69 -6.67
CA ARG A 27 4.03 0.40 -7.44
C ARG A 27 3.70 -0.27 -8.77
N GLU A 28 4.31 0.24 -9.83
CA GLU A 28 4.24 -0.37 -11.16
C GLU A 28 4.90 -1.76 -11.13
N GLY A 29 4.30 -2.73 -11.83
CA GLY A 29 4.77 -4.11 -11.85
C GLY A 29 4.45 -4.93 -10.61
N TYR A 30 3.75 -4.36 -9.62
CA TYR A 30 3.21 -5.07 -8.46
C TYR A 30 1.69 -5.19 -8.59
N LEU A 31 1.14 -6.30 -8.08
CA LEU A 31 -0.26 -6.35 -7.67
C LEU A 31 -0.39 -5.55 -6.37
N ASN A 32 -1.01 -4.37 -6.42
CA ASN A 32 -1.21 -3.53 -5.26
C ASN A 32 -2.51 -3.95 -4.55
N VAL A 33 -2.41 -4.37 -3.29
CA VAL A 33 -3.54 -4.84 -2.48
C VAL A 33 -3.71 -3.97 -1.26
N ASP A 34 -4.95 -3.58 -0.97
CA ASP A 34 -5.28 -2.83 0.23
C ASP A 34 -6.71 -3.12 0.70
N LEU A 35 -6.96 -2.97 2.01
CA LEU A 35 -8.31 -3.16 2.57
C LEU A 35 -9.24 -2.01 2.20
N HIS A 36 -8.71 -0.82 1.94
CA HIS A 36 -9.47 0.39 1.71
C HIS A 36 -9.42 0.81 0.24
N ALA A 37 -10.58 0.72 -0.44
CA ALA A 37 -10.74 1.09 -1.84
C ALA A 37 -10.35 2.55 -2.16
N VAL A 38 -10.36 3.45 -1.16
CA VAL A 38 -9.98 4.88 -1.33
C VAL A 38 -8.54 5.05 -1.80
N HIS A 39 -7.68 4.07 -1.54
CA HIS A 39 -6.29 4.06 -2.01
C HIS A 39 -6.13 3.72 -3.50
N GLY A 40 -7.22 3.30 -4.15
CA GLY A 40 -7.22 2.83 -5.54
C GLY A 40 -6.32 1.62 -5.81
N PRO A 41 -6.29 0.58 -4.95
CA PRO A 41 -5.48 -0.61 -5.20
C PRO A 41 -5.99 -1.39 -6.41
N ASP A 42 -5.16 -2.28 -6.96
CA ASP A 42 -5.56 -3.18 -8.04
C ASP A 42 -6.52 -4.26 -7.53
N LEU A 43 -6.39 -4.64 -6.26
CA LEU A 43 -7.28 -5.55 -5.55
C LEU A 43 -7.65 -4.98 -4.17
N VAL A 44 -8.95 -4.91 -3.89
CA VAL A 44 -9.45 -4.57 -2.54
C VAL A 44 -9.67 -5.86 -1.76
N ALA A 45 -8.81 -6.14 -0.78
CA ALA A 45 -8.88 -7.37 0.01
C ALA A 45 -8.22 -7.23 1.40
N ASP A 46 -8.61 -8.10 2.33
CA ASP A 46 -7.90 -8.28 3.61
C ASP A 46 -6.63 -9.10 3.38
N VAL A 47 -5.47 -8.48 3.57
CA VAL A 47 -4.17 -9.12 3.34
C VAL A 47 -3.81 -10.19 4.38
N VAL A 48 -4.66 -10.40 5.40
CA VAL A 48 -4.58 -11.53 6.33
C VAL A 48 -5.14 -12.82 5.70
N SER A 49 -6.00 -12.72 4.67
CA SER A 49 -6.51 -13.88 3.95
C SER A 49 -6.97 -13.52 2.54
N MET A 50 -6.25 -14.01 1.53
CA MET A 50 -6.49 -13.76 0.10
C MET A 50 -6.67 -15.08 -0.66
N PRO A 51 -7.72 -15.87 -0.37
CA PRO A 51 -7.94 -17.18 -0.99
C PRO A 51 -8.20 -17.11 -2.51
N MET A 52 -8.54 -15.93 -3.04
CA MET A 52 -8.67 -15.69 -4.47
C MET A 52 -7.31 -15.68 -5.20
N LEU A 53 -6.20 -15.52 -4.48
CA LEU A 53 -4.86 -15.51 -5.05
C LEU A 53 -4.20 -16.90 -4.97
N PRO A 54 -3.55 -17.34 -6.05
CA PRO A 54 -2.88 -18.64 -6.08
C PRO A 54 -1.70 -18.70 -5.11
N SER A 55 -1.48 -19.88 -4.52
CA SER A 55 -0.27 -20.16 -3.72
C SER A 55 0.95 -20.25 -4.64
N GLY A 56 2.12 -19.83 -4.17
CA GLY A 56 3.37 -20.04 -4.89
C GLY A 56 3.54 -19.23 -6.18
N ALA A 57 2.80 -18.13 -6.35
CA ALA A 57 2.73 -17.39 -7.60
C ALA A 57 3.63 -16.15 -7.66
N PHE A 58 4.06 -15.64 -6.50
CA PHE A 58 4.80 -14.38 -6.41
C PHE A 58 6.28 -14.62 -6.09
N ASP A 59 7.17 -13.94 -6.80
CA ASP A 59 8.61 -13.93 -6.50
C ASP A 59 8.93 -13.00 -5.31
N GLU A 60 8.07 -12.01 -5.08
CA GLU A 60 8.29 -10.97 -4.09
C GLU A 60 6.97 -10.56 -3.44
N VAL A 61 6.96 -10.51 -2.10
CA VAL A 61 5.91 -9.86 -1.31
C VAL A 61 6.55 -8.67 -0.60
N LEU A 62 6.00 -7.48 -0.83
CA LEU A 62 6.38 -6.25 -0.16
C LEU A 62 5.31 -5.88 0.87
N ALA A 63 5.70 -5.82 2.14
CA ALA A 63 4.89 -5.39 3.26
C ALA A 63 5.55 -4.18 3.93
N GLN A 64 5.08 -2.99 3.59
CA GLN A 64 5.72 -1.74 4.00
C GLN A 64 4.81 -0.95 4.93
N ASP A 65 5.22 -0.81 6.20
CA ASP A 65 4.48 -0.08 7.24
C ASP A 65 3.01 -0.56 7.37
N VAL A 66 2.80 -1.88 7.22
CA VAL A 66 1.48 -2.52 7.29
C VAL A 66 1.36 -3.45 8.50
N LEU A 67 2.43 -4.15 8.85
CA LEU A 67 2.39 -5.23 9.85
C LEU A 67 2.10 -4.69 11.26
N GLU A 68 2.55 -3.47 11.56
CA GLU A 68 2.34 -2.79 12.84
C GLU A 68 0.89 -2.35 13.08
N HIS A 69 0.07 -2.31 12.02
CA HIS A 69 -1.35 -1.98 12.13
C HIS A 69 -2.20 -3.18 12.57
N PHE A 70 -1.62 -4.39 12.58
CA PHE A 70 -2.35 -5.58 12.96
C PHE A 70 -2.41 -5.77 14.47
N GLU A 71 -3.57 -6.22 14.93
CA GLU A 71 -3.67 -6.85 16.23
C GLU A 71 -2.69 -8.02 16.32
N ARG A 72 -2.12 -8.24 17.50
CA ARG A 72 -1.11 -9.29 17.73
C ARG A 72 -1.58 -10.69 17.31
N ALA A 73 -2.88 -10.97 17.43
CA ALA A 73 -3.48 -12.23 17.02
C ALA A 73 -3.50 -12.44 15.48
N LYS A 74 -3.46 -11.35 14.70
CA LYS A 74 -3.47 -11.37 13.23
C LYS A 74 -2.08 -11.37 12.60
N THR A 75 -1.03 -11.04 13.36
CA THR A 75 0.35 -11.01 12.87
C THR A 75 0.79 -12.35 12.28
N VAL A 76 0.60 -13.46 13.01
CA VAL A 76 1.00 -14.80 12.54
C VAL A 76 0.17 -15.25 11.32
N PRO A 77 -1.18 -15.15 11.33
CA PRO A 77 -1.99 -15.42 10.14
C PRO A 77 -1.56 -14.62 8.90
N ALA A 78 -1.27 -13.33 9.05
CA ALA A 78 -0.83 -12.51 7.93
C ALA A 78 0.50 -12.99 7.35
N LEU A 79 1.50 -13.25 8.21
CA LEU A 79 2.80 -13.77 7.75
C LEU A 79 2.68 -15.15 7.08
N GLN A 80 1.78 -16.01 7.57
CA GLN A 80 1.49 -17.29 6.94
C GLN A 80 0.85 -17.12 5.55
N GLU A 81 -0.09 -16.19 5.44
CA GLU A 81 -0.73 -15.88 4.17
C GLU A 81 0.28 -15.31 3.16
N TRP A 82 1.14 -14.39 3.58
CA TRP A 82 2.17 -13.82 2.73
C TRP A 82 3.20 -14.88 2.29
N ALA A 83 3.56 -15.79 3.19
CA ALA A 83 4.41 -16.93 2.85
C ALA A 83 3.74 -17.90 1.87
N ARG A 84 2.42 -18.14 2.00
CA ARG A 84 1.64 -18.99 1.06
C ARG A 84 1.70 -18.45 -0.38
N LEU A 85 1.68 -17.14 -0.54
CA LEU A 85 1.70 -16.48 -1.85
C LEU A 85 3.06 -16.61 -2.56
N LEU A 86 4.16 -16.72 -1.80
CA LEU A 86 5.50 -16.78 -2.36
C LEU A 86 5.79 -18.11 -3.06
N ALA A 87 6.32 -18.01 -4.28
CA ALA A 87 6.95 -19.11 -4.99
C ALA A 87 8.15 -19.66 -4.20
N PRO A 88 8.57 -20.92 -4.43
CA PRO A 88 9.81 -21.44 -3.86
C PRO A 88 11.00 -20.51 -4.16
N GLY A 89 11.69 -20.06 -3.12
CA GLY A 89 12.80 -19.09 -3.24
C GLY A 89 12.39 -17.62 -3.34
N GLY A 90 11.09 -17.32 -3.30
CA GLY A 90 10.58 -15.95 -3.26
C GLY A 90 10.93 -15.22 -1.96
N ILE A 91 10.90 -13.89 -2.02
CA ILE A 91 11.39 -13.03 -0.93
C ILE A 91 10.23 -12.23 -0.33
N LEU A 92 10.10 -12.29 1.00
CA LEU A 92 9.23 -11.41 1.77
C LEU A 92 10.05 -10.23 2.30
N HIS A 93 9.74 -9.02 1.84
CA HIS A 93 10.28 -7.77 2.38
C HIS A 93 9.30 -7.19 3.40
N VAL A 94 9.69 -7.15 4.67
CA VAL A 94 8.93 -6.47 5.72
C VAL A 94 9.69 -5.26 6.21
N ARG A 95 9.04 -4.09 6.16
CA ARG A 95 9.50 -2.88 6.86
C ARG A 95 8.44 -2.49 7.88
N VAL A 96 8.89 -2.20 9.10
CA VAL A 96 8.07 -1.58 10.15
C VAL A 96 8.84 -0.42 10.77
N PRO A 97 8.15 0.58 11.33
CA PRO A 97 8.78 1.65 12.11
C PRO A 97 9.58 1.10 13.29
N THR A 98 10.73 1.72 13.56
CA THR A 98 11.53 1.47 14.76
C THR A 98 11.59 2.73 15.60
N LEU A 99 11.67 2.60 16.92
CA LEU A 99 11.79 3.76 17.82
C LEU A 99 12.99 4.63 17.45
N THR A 100 14.17 4.02 17.24
CA THR A 100 15.39 4.75 16.84
C THR A 100 15.20 5.46 15.50
N GLY A 101 14.62 4.79 14.49
CA GLY A 101 14.37 5.42 13.20
C GLY A 101 13.38 6.58 13.28
N MET A 102 12.37 6.50 14.15
CA MET A 102 11.46 7.61 14.43
C MET A 102 12.17 8.77 15.14
N PHE A 103 13.01 8.49 16.14
CA PHE A 103 13.81 9.52 16.81
C PHE A 103 14.75 10.24 15.84
N ASP A 104 15.46 9.49 15.00
CA ASP A 104 16.33 10.07 13.97
C ASP A 104 15.54 10.96 13.01
N LEU A 105 14.36 10.50 12.58
CA LEU A 105 13.49 11.24 11.67
C LEU A 105 12.98 12.55 12.28
N LEU A 106 12.63 12.56 13.57
CA LEU A 106 12.19 13.75 14.30
C LEU A 106 13.34 14.71 14.61
N SER A 107 14.56 14.20 14.72
CA SER A 107 15.75 14.99 15.04
C SER A 107 16.31 15.74 13.83
N ARG A 108 15.78 15.54 12.62
CA ARG A 108 16.24 16.25 11.41
C ARG A 108 15.72 17.70 11.37
N PRO A 109 16.60 18.71 11.23
CA PRO A 109 16.24 20.13 11.32
C PRO A 109 15.46 20.66 10.10
N ASP A 110 15.46 19.94 8.98
CA ASP A 110 14.92 20.34 7.67
C ASP A 110 13.41 20.09 7.51
N ARG A 111 12.76 19.42 8.46
CA ARG A 111 11.36 18.96 8.30
C ARG A 111 10.26 19.94 8.70
N ARG A 112 10.59 21.18 9.13
CA ARG A 112 9.59 22.18 9.55
C ARG A 112 8.93 22.97 8.42
N GLU A 113 9.28 22.76 7.16
CA GLU A 113 8.65 23.47 6.04
C GLU A 113 7.96 22.54 5.05
N ALA A 114 6.69 22.25 5.29
CA ALA A 114 5.76 21.80 4.26
C ALA A 114 4.43 22.55 4.38
N SER A 115 4.44 23.82 3.99
CA SER A 115 3.40 24.42 3.13
C SER A 115 3.80 25.86 2.78
N LYS A 116 4.29 26.07 1.55
CA LYS A 116 4.19 27.40 0.94
C LYS A 116 2.69 27.72 0.76
N PRO A 117 2.24 28.96 1.00
CA PRO A 117 0.87 29.35 0.70
C PRO A 117 0.60 29.18 -0.80
N MET A 118 -0.53 28.54 -1.12
CA MET A 118 -1.03 28.40 -2.48
C MET A 118 -1.12 29.79 -3.11
N GLY A 119 -0.41 29.98 -4.22
CA GLY A 119 -0.46 31.22 -4.98
C GLY A 119 -1.89 31.53 -5.42
N SER A 120 -2.39 32.69 -5.01
CA SER A 120 -3.60 33.28 -5.54
C SER A 120 -3.30 33.84 -6.94
N SER A 121 -3.35 32.99 -7.95
CA SER A 121 -3.43 33.46 -9.33
C SER A 121 -4.89 33.85 -9.61
N ILE A 122 -5.26 35.09 -9.26
CA ILE A 122 -6.47 35.72 -9.79
C ILE A 122 -6.14 36.12 -11.24
N SER A 123 -6.57 35.30 -12.21
CA SER A 123 -6.59 35.71 -13.61
C SER A 123 -7.75 36.69 -13.78
N SER A 124 -7.43 37.98 -13.92
CA SER A 124 -8.38 39.02 -14.29
C SER A 124 -8.64 38.95 -15.81
N THR A 125 -9.71 38.26 -16.22
CA THR A 125 -10.30 38.47 -17.54
C THR A 125 -11.18 39.70 -17.49
N ALA A 126 -10.65 40.87 -17.90
CA ALA A 126 -11.45 42.04 -18.21
C ALA A 126 -11.49 42.20 -19.73
N GLY A 127 -12.51 41.60 -20.34
CA GLY A 127 -12.79 41.69 -21.77
C GLY A 127 -14.28 41.82 -22.02
N LEU A 128 -14.69 43.05 -22.34
CA LEU A 128 -15.82 43.44 -23.19
C LEU A 128 -17.26 43.28 -22.66
N GLN A 129 -17.92 44.42 -22.38
CA GLN A 129 -19.27 44.88 -22.81
C GLN A 129 -19.44 46.28 -22.14
N ARG A 130 -19.71 47.42 -22.78
CA ARG A 130 -20.28 47.80 -24.08
C ARG A 130 -19.61 49.07 -24.58
#